data_AF-D7TRS6-F1
#
_entry.id   AF-D7TRS6-F1
#
_cell.length_a   1.000
_cell.length_b   1.000
_cell.length_c   1.000
_cell.angle_alpha   90.00
_cell.angle_beta   90.00
_cell.angle_gamma   90.00
#
_symmetry.space_group_name_H-M   'P 1'
#
loop_
_entity.id
_entity.type
_entity.pdbx_description
1 polymer ?
#
loop_
_entity_poly.entity_id
_entity_poly.type
_entity_poly.pdbx_seq_one_letter_code
_entity_poly.pdbx_strand_id
1 'polypeptide(L)'
;MTTIFGIHLILLGIGVFLLVFKALYFGGVYDTWAPGGLRKITNLTLSPSVIFGYLQKSPFGGEGWIVSVDDFEDIIGGHVWLGSICILGGIWHILTKPFAWARRALVWSGEAYLSYSLGALSVFGFIACCFVWFNNTAYPSEFYGPTGPEASQAQAFTFLVRDQRIGANVGSAQGPTWFR
;
A
#
# COMPACT_ATOMS: atom_id res chain seq x y z
N MET A 1 -8.43 -1.20 -29.99
CA MET A 1 -8.10 -1.66 -28.62
C MET A 1 -7.78 -0.51 -27.68
N THR A 2 -6.95 0.49 -28.06
CA THR A 2 -6.58 1.61 -27.17
C THR A 2 -7.76 2.43 -26.65
N THR A 3 -8.79 2.66 -27.45
CA THR A 3 -10.02 3.35 -27.01
C THR A 3 -10.73 2.61 -25.87
N ILE A 4 -10.90 1.30 -25.98
CA ILE A 4 -11.53 0.47 -24.93
C ILE A 4 -10.68 0.52 -23.66
N PHE A 5 -9.37 0.34 -23.80
CA PHE A 5 -8.44 0.43 -22.67
C PHE A 5 -8.52 1.81 -21.99
N GLY A 6 -8.57 2.90 -22.76
CA GLY A 6 -8.67 4.25 -22.22
C GLY A 6 -9.98 4.53 -21.48
N ILE A 7 -11.12 4.00 -21.95
CA ILE A 7 -12.39 4.08 -21.22
C ILE A 7 -12.28 3.38 -19.86
N HIS A 8 -11.72 2.17 -19.82
CA HIS A 8 -11.52 1.45 -18.55
C HIS A 8 -10.58 2.17 -17.59
N LEU A 9 -9.50 2.79 -18.09
CA LEU A 9 -8.61 3.61 -17.28
C LEU A 9 -9.34 4.81 -16.64
N ILE A 10 -10.21 5.49 -17.38
CA ILE A 10 -11.01 6.59 -16.82
C ILE A 10 -11.96 6.08 -15.73
N LEU A 11 -12.63 4.94 -15.96
CA LEU A 11 -13.52 4.33 -14.98
C LEU A 11 -12.76 3.92 -13.71
N LEU A 12 -11.57 3.33 -13.85
CA LEU A 12 -10.70 3.01 -12.72
C LEU A 12 -10.27 4.28 -11.97
N GLY A 13 -9.90 5.34 -12.68
CA GLY A 13 -9.54 6.62 -12.08
C GLY A 13 -10.69 7.24 -11.28
N ILE A 14 -11.92 7.18 -11.79
CA ILE A 14 -13.12 7.59 -11.04
C ILE A 14 -13.29 6.74 -9.78
N GLY A 15 -13.14 5.41 -9.89
CA GLY A 15 -13.21 4.50 -8.74
C GLY A 15 -12.19 4.84 -7.65
N VAL A 16 -10.96 5.18 -8.04
CA VAL A 16 -9.91 5.63 -7.12
C VAL A 16 -10.31 6.94 -6.41
N PHE A 17 -10.88 7.91 -7.13
CA PHE A 17 -11.35 9.15 -6.51
C PHE A 17 -12.52 8.94 -5.55
N LEU A 18 -13.34 7.88 -5.69
CA LEU A 18 -14.37 7.57 -4.70
C LEU A 18 -13.77 7.30 -3.32
N LEU A 19 -12.62 6.61 -3.24
CA LEU A 19 -11.90 6.43 -1.96
C LEU A 19 -11.40 7.76 -1.41
N VAL A 20 -10.83 8.63 -2.27
CA VAL A 20 -10.38 9.97 -1.86
C VAL A 20 -11.55 10.77 -1.29
N PHE A 21 -12.70 10.78 -1.98
CA PHE A 21 -13.88 11.48 -1.49
C PHE A 21 -14.40 10.90 -0.17
N LYS A 22 -14.33 9.57 0.01
CA LYS A 22 -14.68 8.91 1.27
C LYS A 22 -13.82 9.41 2.44
N ALA A 23 -12.50 9.48 2.22
CA ALA A 23 -11.55 9.88 3.25
C ALA A 23 -11.61 11.38 3.60
N LEU A 24 -11.84 12.24 2.61
CA LEU A 24 -11.88 13.70 2.81
C LEU A 24 -13.24 14.19 3.33
N TYR A 25 -14.33 13.75 2.71
CA TYR A 25 -15.64 14.40 2.89
C TYR A 25 -16.64 13.50 3.62
N PHE A 26 -16.71 12.21 3.27
CA PHE A 26 -17.75 11.29 3.77
C PHE A 26 -17.32 10.53 5.03
N GLY A 27 -17.06 11.27 6.11
CA GLY A 27 -16.85 10.70 7.45
C GLY A 27 -15.47 10.09 7.70
N GLY A 28 -14.56 10.07 6.73
CA GLY A 28 -13.18 9.64 6.95
C GLY A 28 -12.94 8.15 6.79
N VAL A 29 -11.81 7.67 7.28
CA VAL A 29 -11.37 6.26 7.25
C VAL A 29 -10.91 5.84 8.64
N TYR A 30 -10.88 4.52 8.88
CA TYR A 30 -10.30 4.01 10.12
C TYR A 30 -8.79 4.12 10.05
N ASP A 31 -8.22 4.84 10.99
CA ASP A 31 -6.80 5.10 11.20
C ASP A 31 -6.39 4.55 12.56
N THR A 32 -5.66 3.43 12.56
CA THR A 32 -5.15 2.76 13.77
C THR A 32 -4.18 3.65 14.56
N TRP A 33 -3.57 4.64 13.90
CA TRP A 33 -2.66 5.60 14.51
C TRP A 33 -3.37 6.78 15.16
N ALA A 34 -4.67 6.98 14.87
CA ALA A 34 -5.44 8.10 15.40
C ALA A 34 -6.06 7.77 16.77
N PRO A 35 -6.09 8.74 17.72
CA PRO A 35 -6.84 8.60 18.96
C PRO A 35 -8.35 8.49 18.66
N GLY A 36 -8.91 7.27 18.74
CA GLY A 36 -10.34 7.01 18.51
C GLY A 36 -10.69 6.32 17.17
N GLY A 37 -9.70 5.92 16.37
CA GLY A 37 -9.89 5.06 15.19
C GLY A 37 -10.44 5.78 13.96
N LEU A 38 -11.65 6.37 13.97
CA LEU A 38 -12.20 7.01 12.75
C LEU A 38 -11.71 8.46 12.58
N ARG A 39 -11.05 8.77 11.46
CA ARG A 39 -10.50 10.10 11.17
C ARG A 39 -10.76 10.57 9.75
N LYS A 40 -11.16 11.83 9.58
CA LYS A 40 -11.14 12.52 8.28
C LYS A 40 -9.72 12.96 7.95
N ILE A 41 -9.29 12.70 6.72
CA ILE A 41 -7.96 13.13 6.27
C ILE A 41 -8.10 14.55 5.74
N THR A 42 -7.32 15.49 6.28
CA THR A 42 -7.42 16.91 5.93
C THR A 42 -6.17 17.44 5.24
N ASN A 43 -5.01 16.85 5.49
CA ASN A 43 -3.73 17.30 4.99
C ASN A 43 -3.08 16.22 4.12
N LEU A 44 -3.44 16.15 2.84
CA LEU A 44 -2.91 15.12 1.94
C LEU A 44 -1.44 15.35 1.61
N THR A 45 -0.68 14.25 1.56
CA THR A 45 0.66 14.28 0.97
C THR A 45 0.56 14.26 -0.55
N LEU A 46 0.73 15.43 -1.14
CA LEU A 46 0.77 15.58 -2.61
C LEU A 46 2.19 15.74 -3.14
N SER A 47 3.20 15.73 -2.27
CA SER A 47 4.60 15.85 -2.69
C SER A 47 5.00 14.65 -3.56
N PRO A 48 5.40 14.87 -4.83
CA PRO A 48 5.82 13.76 -5.70
C PRO A 48 7.02 13.00 -5.14
N SER A 49 7.94 13.68 -4.46
CA SER A 49 9.14 13.05 -3.92
C SER A 49 8.83 12.00 -2.86
N VAL A 50 7.77 12.21 -2.07
CA VAL A 50 7.33 11.25 -1.05
C VAL A 50 6.60 10.10 -1.74
N ILE A 51 5.56 10.41 -2.53
CA ILE A 51 4.69 9.41 -3.16
C ILE A 51 5.47 8.49 -4.11
N PHE A 52 6.30 9.04 -5.01
CA PHE A 52 7.13 8.24 -5.90
C PHE A 52 8.40 7.70 -5.21
N GLY A 53 8.77 8.27 -4.05
CA GLY A 53 9.84 7.75 -3.21
C GLY A 53 9.56 6.32 -2.73
N TYR A 54 8.31 6.02 -2.33
CA TYR A 54 7.91 4.65 -1.97
C TYR A 54 8.17 3.63 -3.07
N LEU A 55 7.97 4.00 -4.35
CA LEU A 55 8.22 3.10 -5.48
C LEU A 55 9.70 2.75 -5.66
N GLN A 56 10.60 3.59 -5.15
CA GLN A 56 12.06 3.43 -5.25
C GLN A 56 12.69 2.78 -4.01
N LYS A 57 11.91 2.56 -2.95
CA LYS A 57 12.39 1.88 -1.74
C LYS A 57 12.75 0.42 -2.02
N SER A 58 13.75 -0.07 -1.29
CA SER A 58 14.15 -1.47 -1.31
C SER A 58 13.02 -2.37 -0.79
N PRO A 59 12.78 -3.56 -1.38
CA PRO A 59 11.79 -4.51 -0.87
C PRO A 59 12.28 -5.36 0.31
N PHE A 60 13.52 -5.14 0.77
CA PHE A 60 14.11 -5.92 1.87
C PHE A 60 13.72 -5.38 3.25
N GLY A 61 14.02 -6.17 4.29
CA GLY A 61 13.70 -5.84 5.68
C GLY A 61 14.25 -4.47 6.10
N GLY A 62 13.45 -3.71 6.85
CA GLY A 62 13.74 -2.34 7.26
C GLY A 62 13.25 -1.26 6.28
N GLU A 63 13.06 -1.60 5.00
CA GLU A 63 12.62 -0.65 3.96
C GLU A 63 11.20 -0.96 3.46
N GLY A 64 10.94 -2.19 3.03
CA GLY A 64 9.59 -2.70 2.76
C GLY A 64 8.86 -2.13 1.54
N TRP A 65 9.55 -1.52 0.57
CA TRP A 65 8.96 -0.97 -0.66
C TRP A 65 7.66 -0.17 -0.39
N ILE A 66 6.60 -0.33 -1.20
CA ILE A 66 5.28 0.31 -0.97
C ILE A 66 4.51 -0.27 0.22
N VAL A 67 4.88 -1.46 0.71
CA VAL A 67 4.24 -2.10 1.87
C VAL A 67 4.55 -1.33 3.16
N SER A 68 5.56 -0.46 3.13
CA SER A 68 5.98 0.34 4.27
C SER A 68 5.17 1.61 4.53
N VAL A 69 4.13 1.89 3.74
CA VAL A 69 3.27 3.06 3.97
C VAL A 69 2.61 2.99 5.34
N ASP A 70 2.77 4.03 6.14
CA ASP A 70 2.48 4.03 7.58
C ASP A 70 1.53 5.14 8.02
N ASP A 71 1.01 5.97 7.11
CA ASP A 71 -0.05 6.93 7.39
C ASP A 71 -1.10 7.04 6.27
N PHE A 72 -2.24 7.63 6.59
CA PHE A 72 -3.35 7.77 5.66
C PHE A 72 -3.22 9.00 4.75
N GLU A 73 -2.44 9.99 5.13
CA GLU A 73 -2.11 11.15 4.31
C GLU A 73 -1.41 10.72 3.02
N ASP A 74 -0.49 9.76 3.12
CA ASP A 74 0.28 9.18 2.02
C ASP A 74 -0.54 8.16 1.23
N ILE A 75 -1.34 7.31 1.90
CA ILE A 75 -2.26 6.40 1.21
C ILE A 75 -3.22 7.22 0.34
N ILE A 76 -3.95 8.17 0.91
CA ILE A 76 -4.94 8.94 0.15
C ILE A 76 -4.26 9.86 -0.86
N GLY A 77 -3.12 10.46 -0.52
CA GLY A 77 -2.30 11.25 -1.44
C GLY A 77 -1.85 10.46 -2.67
N GLY A 78 -1.38 9.22 -2.46
CA GLY A 78 -1.03 8.29 -3.54
C GLY A 78 -2.22 7.95 -4.45
N HIS A 79 -3.42 7.80 -3.88
CA HIS A 79 -4.64 7.58 -4.65
C HIS A 79 -5.04 8.82 -5.48
N VAL A 80 -4.78 10.05 -5.00
CA VAL A 80 -4.97 11.27 -5.83
C VAL A 80 -4.07 11.24 -7.06
N TRP A 81 -2.79 10.87 -6.89
CA TRP A 81 -1.85 10.72 -8.00
C TRP A 81 -2.29 9.62 -8.97
N LEU A 82 -2.62 8.43 -8.45
CA LEU A 82 -3.06 7.29 -9.26
C LEU A 82 -4.32 7.62 -10.06
N GLY A 83 -5.35 8.18 -9.41
CA GLY A 83 -6.59 8.57 -10.07
C GLY A 83 -6.36 9.56 -11.22
N SER A 84 -5.51 10.56 -10.99
CA SER A 84 -5.13 11.55 -11.99
C SER A 84 -4.38 10.92 -13.18
N ILE A 85 -3.40 10.04 -12.90
CA ILE A 85 -2.62 9.33 -13.93
C ILE A 85 -3.53 8.42 -14.77
N CYS A 86 -4.46 7.69 -14.13
CA CYS A 86 -5.41 6.84 -14.83
C CYS A 86 -6.33 7.63 -15.77
N ILE A 87 -6.89 8.76 -15.32
CA ILE A 87 -7.78 9.59 -16.15
C ILE A 87 -7.00 10.19 -17.32
N LEU A 88 -5.87 10.84 -17.06
CA LEU A 88 -5.06 11.47 -18.10
C LEU A 88 -4.52 10.43 -19.10
N GLY A 89 -4.04 9.28 -18.62
CA GLY A 89 -3.61 8.17 -19.45
C GLY A 89 -4.76 7.57 -20.26
N GLY A 90 -5.97 7.51 -19.69
CA GLY A 90 -7.16 7.04 -20.38
C GLY A 90 -7.57 7.96 -21.53
N ILE A 91 -7.61 9.28 -21.29
CA ILE A 91 -7.83 10.30 -22.34
C ILE A 91 -6.76 10.16 -23.43
N TRP A 92 -5.49 10.06 -23.04
CA TRP A 92 -4.38 9.87 -23.97
C TRP A 92 -4.59 8.64 -24.86
N HIS A 93 -4.95 7.47 -24.30
CA HIS A 93 -5.16 6.24 -25.07
C HIS A 93 -6.41 6.28 -25.96
N ILE A 94 -7.43 7.08 -25.62
CA ILE A 94 -8.59 7.34 -26.49
C ILE A 94 -8.18 8.17 -27.70
N LEU A 95 -7.39 9.23 -27.49
CA LEU A 95 -7.04 10.20 -28.52
C LEU A 95 -5.88 9.76 -29.41
N THR A 96 -5.10 8.75 -29.00
CA THR A 96 -3.90 8.32 -29.71
C THR A 96 -4.01 6.89 -30.25
N LYS A 97 -3.09 6.55 -31.15
CA LYS A 97 -2.90 5.21 -31.70
C LYS A 97 -1.49 4.72 -31.37
N PRO A 98 -1.26 3.39 -31.25
CA PRO A 98 0.07 2.87 -30.93
C PRO A 98 1.14 3.38 -31.89
N PHE A 99 2.25 3.89 -31.36
CA PHE A 99 3.38 4.36 -32.15
C PHE A 99 4.08 3.22 -32.90
N ALA A 100 4.87 3.58 -33.91
CA ALA A 100 5.54 2.60 -34.77
C ALA A 100 6.45 1.61 -34.00
N TRP A 101 7.16 2.07 -32.98
CA TRP A 101 8.02 1.19 -32.17
C TRP A 101 7.17 0.18 -31.37
N ALA A 102 6.07 0.62 -30.75
CA ALA A 102 5.19 -0.25 -29.97
C ALA A 102 4.55 -1.32 -30.85
N ARG A 103 4.13 -0.95 -32.07
CA ARG A 103 3.58 -1.89 -33.06
C ARG A 103 4.56 -3.00 -33.43
N ARG A 104 5.85 -2.73 -33.43
CA ARG A 104 6.90 -3.70 -33.77
C ARG A 104 7.38 -4.55 -32.59
N ALA A 105 7.20 -4.08 -31.37
CA ALA A 105 7.71 -4.74 -30.17
C ALA A 105 6.72 -5.75 -29.55
N LEU A 106 5.43 -5.63 -29.84
CA LEU A 106 4.36 -6.38 -29.17
C LEU A 106 3.58 -7.30 -30.11
N VAL A 107 2.91 -8.30 -29.54
CA VAL A 107 1.99 -9.20 -30.24
C VAL A 107 0.57 -8.65 -30.12
N TRP A 108 -0.13 -8.49 -31.25
CA TRP A 108 -1.45 -7.84 -31.32
C TRP A 108 -2.59 -8.85 -31.51
N SER A 109 -2.74 -9.78 -30.55
CA SER A 109 -3.81 -10.78 -30.54
C SER A 109 -4.58 -10.78 -29.22
N GLY A 110 -5.81 -11.31 -29.23
CA GLY A 110 -6.63 -11.41 -28.01
C GLY A 110 -5.96 -12.24 -26.91
N GLU A 111 -5.33 -13.35 -27.28
CA GLU A 111 -4.57 -14.21 -26.36
C GLU A 111 -3.36 -13.48 -25.77
N ALA A 112 -2.65 -12.66 -26.56
CA ALA A 112 -1.55 -11.84 -26.07
C ALA A 112 -2.03 -10.79 -25.06
N TYR A 113 -3.16 -10.12 -25.31
CA TYR A 113 -3.71 -9.16 -24.35
C TYR A 113 -4.12 -9.84 -23.03
N LEU A 114 -4.69 -11.05 -23.12
CA LEU A 114 -5.00 -11.86 -21.95
C LEU A 114 -3.72 -12.23 -21.19
N SER A 115 -2.65 -12.66 -21.87
CA SER A 115 -1.40 -13.03 -21.22
C SER A 115 -0.72 -11.85 -20.53
N TYR A 116 -0.76 -10.64 -21.11
CA TYR A 116 -0.26 -9.41 -20.46
C TYR A 116 -1.03 -9.12 -19.17
N SER A 117 -2.35 -9.33 -19.19
CA SER A 117 -3.22 -9.09 -18.04
C SER A 117 -2.99 -10.14 -16.94
N LEU A 118 -2.78 -11.41 -17.30
CA LEU A 118 -2.43 -12.48 -16.37
C LEU A 118 -1.07 -12.23 -15.69
N GLY A 119 -0.08 -11.75 -16.45
CA GLY A 119 1.21 -11.34 -15.89
C GLY A 119 1.06 -10.24 -14.84
N ALA A 120 0.26 -9.21 -15.13
CA ALA A 120 -0.02 -8.14 -14.17
C ALA A 120 -0.75 -8.63 -12.91
N LEU A 121 -1.79 -9.47 -13.07
CA LEU A 121 -2.55 -10.02 -11.95
C LEU A 121 -1.71 -10.93 -11.03
N SER A 122 -0.77 -11.69 -11.60
CA SER A 122 0.18 -12.49 -10.82
C SER A 122 0.99 -11.62 -9.85
N VAL A 123 1.53 -10.51 -10.36
CA VAL A 123 2.28 -9.55 -9.53
C VAL A 123 1.37 -8.89 -8.50
N PHE A 124 0.13 -8.52 -8.85
CA PHE A 124 -0.83 -7.98 -7.87
C PHE A 124 -1.09 -8.96 -6.72
N GLY A 125 -1.17 -10.27 -7.01
CA GLY A 125 -1.33 -11.30 -5.99
C GLY A 125 -0.14 -11.36 -5.02
N PHE A 126 1.10 -11.30 -5.53
CA PHE A 126 2.29 -11.28 -4.67
C PHE A 126 2.37 -10.01 -3.81
N ILE A 127 2.04 -8.85 -4.39
CA ILE A 127 2.00 -7.58 -3.66
C ILE A 127 0.96 -7.64 -2.53
N ALA A 128 -0.26 -8.11 -2.85
CA ALA A 128 -1.33 -8.24 -1.87
C ALA A 128 -0.97 -9.21 -0.73
N CYS A 129 -0.29 -10.32 -1.05
CA CYS A 129 0.22 -11.27 -0.06
C CYS A 129 1.16 -10.59 0.95
N CYS A 130 2.11 -9.77 0.49
CA CYS A 130 3.00 -9.03 1.37
C CYS A 130 2.26 -7.95 2.16
N PHE A 131 1.33 -7.23 1.54
CA PHE A 131 0.56 -6.17 2.22
C PHE A 131 -0.21 -6.69 3.42
N VAL A 132 -1.02 -7.74 3.24
CA VAL A 132 -1.84 -8.28 4.34
C VAL A 132 -0.98 -8.93 5.44
N TRP A 133 0.23 -9.38 5.09
CA TRP A 133 1.10 -10.04 6.06
C TRP A 133 1.90 -9.06 6.93
N PHE A 134 2.22 -7.87 6.42
CA PHE A 134 3.14 -6.94 7.08
C PHE A 134 2.56 -5.56 7.40
N ASN A 135 1.63 -5.04 6.60
CA ASN A 135 1.17 -3.66 6.76
C ASN A 135 -0.05 -3.59 7.68
N ASN A 136 0.13 -3.00 8.86
CA ASN A 136 -0.93 -2.80 9.86
C ASN A 136 -1.67 -1.45 9.72
N THR A 137 -1.30 -0.59 8.76
CA THR A 137 -1.96 0.69 8.52
C THR A 137 -3.21 0.51 7.65
N ALA A 138 -3.03 -0.10 6.48
CA ALA A 138 -4.11 -0.46 5.56
C ALA A 138 -4.88 -1.71 6.02
N TYR A 139 -4.25 -2.58 6.83
CA TYR A 139 -4.89 -3.73 7.48
C TYR A 139 -4.77 -3.62 9.01
N PRO A 140 -5.60 -2.78 9.66
CA PRO A 140 -5.54 -2.57 11.10
C PRO A 140 -5.70 -3.87 11.90
N SER A 141 -4.79 -4.11 12.83
CA SER A 141 -4.75 -5.33 13.64
C SER A 141 -6.00 -5.49 14.53
N GLU A 142 -6.75 -4.42 14.77
CA GLU A 142 -8.05 -4.43 15.44
C GLU A 142 -9.13 -5.17 14.65
N PHE A 143 -9.00 -5.24 13.32
CA PHE A 143 -9.91 -5.98 12.45
C PHE A 143 -9.31 -7.30 11.95
N TYR A 144 -8.00 -7.34 11.72
CA TYR A 144 -7.34 -8.46 11.05
C TYR A 144 -6.51 -9.35 12.00
N GLY A 145 -6.40 -8.97 13.28
CA GLY A 145 -5.49 -9.59 14.23
C GLY A 145 -4.04 -9.09 14.06
N PRO A 146 -3.16 -9.36 15.03
CA PRO A 146 -1.78 -8.90 14.96
C PRO A 146 -1.01 -9.60 13.83
N THR A 147 -0.12 -8.88 13.19
CA THR A 147 0.85 -9.48 12.26
C THR A 147 1.78 -10.46 12.98
N GLY A 148 2.47 -11.33 12.23
CA GLY A 148 3.47 -12.22 12.81
C GLY A 148 4.54 -11.50 13.63
N PRO A 149 5.18 -10.44 13.09
CA PRO A 149 6.10 -9.58 13.85
C PRO A 149 5.46 -8.94 15.09
N GLU A 150 4.23 -8.41 14.98
CA GLU A 150 3.54 -7.79 16.11
C GLU A 150 3.28 -8.79 17.24
N ALA A 151 2.78 -10.00 16.92
CA ALA A 151 2.50 -11.03 17.92
C ALA A 151 3.79 -11.46 18.65
N SER A 152 4.90 -11.59 17.91
CA SER A 152 6.20 -11.92 18.50
C SER A 152 6.70 -10.82 19.45
N GLN A 153 6.57 -9.56 19.08
CA GLN A 153 6.93 -8.43 19.95
C GLN A 153 6.01 -8.33 21.18
N ALA A 154 4.70 -8.55 21.01
CA ALA A 154 3.72 -8.53 22.09
C ALA A 154 4.00 -9.63 23.13
N GLN A 155 4.46 -10.81 22.69
CA GLN A 155 4.90 -11.88 23.59
C GLN A 155 6.10 -11.42 24.43
N ALA A 156 7.15 -10.92 23.80
CA ALA A 156 8.34 -10.43 24.50
C ALA A 156 7.99 -9.33 25.51
N PHE A 157 7.15 -8.38 25.10
CA PHE A 157 6.67 -7.30 25.96
C PHE A 157 5.88 -7.82 27.17
N THR A 158 5.03 -8.82 26.99
CA THR A 158 4.24 -9.43 28.08
C THR A 158 5.15 -9.99 29.18
N PHE A 159 6.19 -10.74 28.80
CA PHE A 159 7.15 -11.29 29.76
C PHE A 159 8.02 -10.21 30.39
N LEU A 160 8.47 -9.22 29.61
CA LEU A 160 9.24 -8.08 30.12
C LEU A 160 8.47 -7.32 31.21
N VAL A 161 7.21 -6.97 30.96
CA VAL A 161 6.37 -6.26 31.93
C VAL A 161 6.10 -7.13 33.16
N ARG A 162 5.84 -8.42 32.97
CA ARG A 162 5.65 -9.37 34.09
C ARG A 162 6.89 -9.40 34.98
N ASP A 163 8.07 -9.54 34.39
CA ASP A 163 9.33 -9.72 35.12
C ASP A 163 9.76 -8.44 35.84
N GLN A 164 9.54 -7.28 35.20
CA GLN A 164 9.73 -6.00 35.84
C GLN A 164 8.80 -5.81 37.05
N ARG A 165 7.53 -6.24 36.94
CA ARG A 165 6.56 -6.15 38.05
C ARG A 165 6.92 -7.03 39.25
N ILE A 166 7.61 -8.14 39.03
CA ILE A 166 8.12 -9.00 40.13
C ILE A 166 9.53 -8.58 40.60
N GLY A 167 10.03 -7.41 40.16
CA GLY A 167 11.25 -6.79 40.69
C GLY A 167 12.53 -7.12 39.91
N ALA A 168 12.45 -7.78 38.75
CA ALA A 168 13.62 -8.00 37.91
C ALA A 168 14.09 -6.68 37.26
N ASN A 169 15.39 -6.39 37.31
CA ASN A 169 15.97 -5.32 36.53
C ASN A 169 16.25 -5.82 35.11
N VAL A 170 15.25 -5.67 34.23
CA VAL A 170 15.27 -6.18 32.84
C VAL A 170 16.42 -5.61 32.00
N GLY A 171 16.92 -4.39 32.31
CA GLY A 171 18.05 -3.79 31.58
C GLY A 171 19.42 -4.40 31.91
N SER A 172 19.52 -5.16 33.01
CA SER A 172 20.73 -5.86 33.43
C SER A 172 20.56 -7.39 33.48
N ALA A 173 19.39 -7.90 33.13
CA ALA A 173 19.09 -9.33 33.15
C ALA A 173 19.80 -10.03 31.97
N GLN A 174 20.93 -10.69 32.25
CA GLN A 174 21.70 -11.38 31.21
C GLN A 174 21.07 -12.74 30.86
N GLY A 175 20.85 -12.97 29.57
CA GLY A 175 20.31 -14.23 29.07
C GLY A 175 21.34 -15.38 29.10
N PRO A 176 20.89 -16.65 28.92
CA PRO A 176 21.78 -17.82 28.92
C PRO A 176 22.87 -17.81 27.83
N THR A 177 22.63 -17.07 26.75
CA THR A 177 23.57 -16.88 25.63
C THR A 177 24.40 -15.60 25.74
N TRP A 178 24.39 -14.97 26.92
CA TRP A 178 25.17 -13.77 27.28
C TRP A 178 24.75 -12.45 26.62
N PHE A 179 23.70 -12.45 25.80
CA PHE A 179 23.06 -11.22 25.31
C PHE A 179 22.28 -10.53 26.44
N ARG A 180 22.29 -9.19 26.40
CA ARG A 180 21.50 -8.30 27.26
C ARG A 180 20.34 -7.73 26.46
#